data_AF-A0A767SMZ5-F1
#
_entry.id   AF-A0A767SMZ5-F1
#
_cell.length_a   1.000
_cell.length_b   1.000
_cell.length_c   1.000
_cell.angle_alpha   90.00
_cell.angle_beta   90.00
_cell.angle_gamma   90.00
#
_symmetry.space_group_name_H-M   'P 1'
#
loop_
_entity.id
_entity.type
_entity.pdbx_description
1 polymer ?
#
loop_
_entity_poly.entity_id
_entity_poly.type
_entity_poly.pdbx_seq_one_letter_code
_entity_poly.pdbx_strand_id
1 'polypeptide(L)'
;MATVDLSQLPVPDVVEELDYETILAERIATLISLYPEDQQEAVARTLALESEPIVKLLQENAYREVIWRQRVNEAARAVMLAYAIDSDLDNIGGNF
;
A
#
# COMPACT_ATOMS: atom_id res chain seq x y z
N MET A 1 0.22 29.70 -27.66
CA MET A 1 -0.07 28.31 -27.31
C MET A 1 -0.01 28.26 -25.79
N ALA A 2 -1.09 27.86 -25.11
CA ALA A 2 -1.08 27.79 -23.65
C ALA A 2 -0.23 26.58 -23.25
N THR A 3 0.87 26.82 -22.55
CA THR A 3 1.70 25.78 -21.94
C THR A 3 0.93 25.23 -20.74
N VAL A 4 0.47 23.98 -20.83
CA VAL A 4 -0.09 23.28 -19.67
C VAL A 4 1.08 22.79 -18.83
N ASP A 5 1.17 23.26 -17.59
CA ASP A 5 2.14 22.78 -16.62
C ASP A 5 1.64 21.49 -15.99
N LEU A 6 2.21 20.36 -16.41
CA LEU A 6 1.84 19.03 -15.92
C LEU A 6 2.21 18.82 -14.45
N SER A 7 3.12 19.64 -13.89
CA SER A 7 3.50 19.54 -12.46
C SER A 7 2.41 20.03 -11.51
N GLN A 8 1.41 20.76 -12.02
CA GLN A 8 0.27 21.26 -11.25
C GLN A 8 -0.92 20.29 -11.22
N LEU A 9 -0.78 19.11 -11.86
CA LEU A 9 -1.84 18.10 -11.82
C LEU A 9 -1.94 17.49 -10.42
N PRO A 10 -3.17 17.22 -9.93
CA PRO A 10 -3.35 16.51 -8.68
C PRO A 10 -2.74 15.11 -8.76
N VAL A 11 -2.30 14.59 -7.62
CA VAL A 11 -1.85 13.20 -7.52
C VAL A 11 -3.01 12.28 -7.93
N PRO A 12 -2.78 11.30 -8.83
CA PRO A 12 -3.81 10.38 -9.28
C PRO A 12 -4.33 9.49 -8.14
N ASP A 13 -5.63 9.18 -8.17
CA ASP A 13 -6.29 8.34 -7.15
C ASP A 13 -5.70 6.92 -7.03
N VAL A 14 -5.03 6.42 -8.09
CA VAL A 14 -4.36 5.10 -8.08
C VAL A 14 -3.08 5.09 -7.23
N VAL A 15 -2.54 6.26 -6.90
CA VAL A 15 -1.35 6.39 -6.04
C VAL A 15 -1.84 6.48 -4.60
N GLU A 16 -1.71 5.38 -3.87
CA GLU A 16 -2.14 5.28 -2.47
C GLU A 16 -1.11 5.93 -1.53
N GLU A 17 -1.58 6.67 -0.50
CA GLU A 17 -0.76 7.00 0.66
C GLU A 17 -0.73 5.78 1.59
N LEU A 18 0.45 5.24 1.85
CA LEU A 18 0.61 3.98 2.57
C LEU A 18 1.02 4.25 4.02
N ASP A 19 0.22 3.73 4.95
CA ASP A 19 0.51 3.74 6.38
C ASP A 19 0.61 2.32 6.92
N TYR A 20 1.77 2.00 7.51
CA TYR A 20 2.06 0.67 8.01
C TYR A 20 1.13 0.27 9.16
N GLU A 21 0.86 1.19 10.10
CA GLU A 21 0.04 0.91 11.28
C GLU A 21 -1.42 0.64 10.91
N THR A 22 -1.94 1.40 9.93
CA THR A 22 -3.26 1.16 9.34
C THR A 22 -3.35 -0.23 8.72
N ILE A 23 -2.38 -0.62 7.88
CA ILE A 23 -2.35 -1.95 7.27
C ILE A 23 -2.25 -3.05 8.34
N LEU A 24 -1.38 -2.87 9.34
CA LEU A 24 -1.25 -3.83 10.44
C LEU A 24 -2.57 -4.01 11.21
N ALA A 25 -3.26 -2.91 11.53
CA ALA A 25 -4.55 -2.93 12.21
C ALA A 25 -5.63 -3.66 11.38
N GLU A 26 -5.71 -3.39 10.08
CA GLU A 26 -6.62 -4.09 9.16
C GLU A 26 -6.36 -5.61 9.13
N ARG A 27 -5.08 -6.00 9.11
CA ARG A 27 -4.70 -7.42 9.10
C ARG A 27 -5.01 -8.12 10.43
N ILE A 28 -4.77 -7.45 11.56
CA ILE A 28 -5.15 -7.96 12.88
C ILE A 28 -6.67 -8.15 12.95
N ALA A 29 -7.44 -7.14 12.55
CA ALA A 29 -8.90 -7.21 12.52
C ALA A 29 -9.40 -8.34 11.61
N THR A 30 -8.77 -8.51 10.44
CA THR A 30 -9.08 -9.60 9.51
C THR A 30 -8.76 -10.95 10.13
N LEU A 31 -7.63 -11.12 10.81
CA LEU A 31 -7.32 -12.39 11.47
C LEU A 31 -8.34 -12.71 12.56
N ILE A 32 -8.74 -11.72 13.37
CA ILE A 32 -9.75 -11.89 14.42
C ILE A 32 -11.09 -12.31 13.81
N SER A 33 -11.52 -11.71 12.70
CA SER A 33 -12.82 -12.01 12.07
C SER A 33 -12.92 -13.44 11.51
N LEU A 34 -11.79 -14.13 11.31
CA LEU A 34 -11.76 -15.53 10.89
C LEU A 34 -12.10 -16.51 12.04
N TYR A 35 -12.13 -16.06 13.29
CA TYR A 35 -12.52 -16.87 14.43
C TYR A 35 -14.03 -16.80 14.70
N PRO A 36 -14.64 -17.86 15.29
CA PRO A 36 -16.00 -17.82 15.82
C PRO A 36 -16.21 -16.64 16.77
N GLU A 37 -17.39 -16.02 16.73
CA GLU A 37 -17.70 -14.78 17.45
C GLU A 37 -17.42 -14.87 18.96
N ASP A 38 -17.70 -16.03 19.58
CA ASP A 38 -17.46 -16.32 20.99
C ASP A 38 -15.96 -16.39 21.35
N GLN A 39 -15.07 -16.52 20.36
CA GLN A 39 -13.61 -16.60 20.54
C GLN A 39 -12.89 -15.30 20.17
N GLN A 40 -13.54 -14.39 19.44
CA GLN A 40 -12.90 -13.19 18.89
C GLN A 40 -12.30 -12.30 19.98
N GLU A 41 -13.00 -12.10 21.09
CA GLU A 41 -12.49 -11.28 22.20
C GLU A 41 -11.23 -11.89 22.84
N ALA A 42 -11.21 -13.23 22.99
CA ALA A 42 -10.04 -13.92 23.52
C ALA A 42 -8.83 -13.79 22.59
N VAL A 43 -9.05 -13.96 21.28
CA VAL A 43 -7.99 -13.80 20.26
C VAL A 43 -7.49 -12.35 20.21
N ALA A 44 -8.38 -11.36 20.26
CA ALA A 44 -8.02 -9.96 20.28
C ALA A 44 -7.11 -9.62 21.47
N ARG A 45 -7.41 -10.14 22.66
CA ARG A 45 -6.56 -9.98 23.85
C ARG A 45 -5.19 -10.64 23.68
N THR A 46 -5.13 -11.83 23.07
CA THR A 46 -3.86 -12.52 22.81
C THR A 46 -3.01 -11.74 21.80
N LEU A 47 -3.60 -11.24 20.71
CA LEU A 47 -2.89 -10.47 19.68
C LEU A 47 -2.46 -9.06 20.15
N ALA A 48 -3.00 -8.57 21.27
CA ALA A 48 -2.52 -7.35 21.91
C ALA A 48 -1.16 -7.55 22.62
N LEU A 49 -0.72 -8.79 22.84
CA LEU A 49 0.58 -9.09 23.45
C LEU A 49 1.66 -9.12 22.38
N GLU A 50 2.62 -8.19 22.41
CA GLU A 50 3.72 -8.17 21.44
C GLU A 50 4.62 -9.43 21.47
N SER A 51 4.60 -10.16 22.58
CA SER A 51 5.32 -11.43 22.75
C SER A 51 4.68 -12.58 21.97
N GLU A 52 3.42 -12.45 21.54
CA GLU A 52 2.73 -13.47 20.76
C GLU A 52 3.41 -13.61 19.38
N PRO A 53 3.98 -14.77 19.03
CA PRO A 53 4.70 -14.95 17.77
C PRO A 53 3.90 -14.63 16.52
N ILE A 54 2.57 -14.83 16.55
CA ILE A 54 1.68 -14.47 15.44
C ILE A 54 1.71 -12.96 15.18
N VAL A 55 1.85 -12.12 16.21
CA VAL A 55 1.95 -10.66 16.05
C VAL A 55 3.18 -10.29 15.22
N LYS A 56 4.32 -10.96 15.44
CA LYS A 56 5.53 -10.73 14.63
C LYS A 56 5.33 -11.15 13.17
N LEU A 57 4.60 -12.22 12.92
CA LEU A 57 4.26 -12.63 11.55
C LEU A 57 3.32 -11.62 10.86
N LEU A 58 2.33 -11.07 11.58
CA LEU A 58 1.46 -10.01 11.06
C LEU A 58 2.24 -8.73 10.75
N GLN A 59 3.18 -8.35 11.61
CA GLN A 59 4.08 -7.21 11.40
C GLN A 59 4.97 -7.38 10.15
N GLU A 60 5.63 -8.55 10.01
CA GLU A 60 6.43 -8.85 8.82
C GLU A 60 5.58 -8.81 7.55
N ASN A 61 4.36 -9.32 7.62
CA ASN A 61 3.47 -9.34 6.48
C ASN A 61 2.97 -7.94 6.08
N ALA A 62 2.55 -7.13 7.05
CA ALA A 62 2.17 -5.74 6.83
C ALA A 62 3.33 -4.93 6.22
N TYR A 63 4.56 -5.16 6.68
CA TYR A 63 5.74 -4.53 6.12
C TYR A 63 5.96 -4.91 4.64
N ARG A 64 5.84 -6.20 4.31
CA ARG A 64 5.91 -6.64 2.91
C ARG A 64 4.79 -6.05 2.06
N GLU A 65 3.60 -5.93 2.62
CA GLU A 65 2.46 -5.35 1.92
C GLU A 65 2.68 -3.87 1.56
N VAL A 66 3.24 -3.07 2.48
CA VAL A 66 3.65 -1.68 2.20
C VAL A 66 4.60 -1.62 1.00
N ILE A 67 5.64 -2.48 0.97
CA ILE A 67 6.61 -2.50 -0.13
C ILE A 67 5.93 -2.88 -1.45
N TRP A 68 5.03 -3.87 -1.43
CA TRP A 68 4.34 -4.31 -2.64
C TRP A 68 3.37 -3.26 -3.18
N ARG A 69 2.60 -2.60 -2.31
CA ARG A 69 1.72 -1.50 -2.71
C ARG A 69 2.54 -0.30 -3.21
N GLN A 70 3.69 0.00 -2.60
CA GLN A 70 4.58 1.06 -3.06
C GLN A 70 5.14 0.75 -4.46
N ARG A 71 5.51 -0.51 -4.74
CA ARG A 71 5.90 -0.93 -6.09
C ARG A 71 4.77 -0.75 -7.11
N VAL A 72 3.52 -0.94 -6.71
CA VAL A 72 2.35 -0.68 -7.58
C VAL A 72 2.21 0.82 -7.85
N ASN A 73 2.34 1.67 -6.82
CA ASN A 73 2.35 3.13 -6.98
C ASN A 73 3.43 3.60 -7.96
N GLU A 74 4.64 3.05 -7.84
CA GLU A 74 5.76 3.36 -8.73
C GLU A 74 5.49 2.92 -10.17
N ALA A 75 4.98 1.71 -10.37
CA ALA A 75 4.62 1.22 -11.70
C ALA A 75 3.50 2.05 -12.34
N ALA A 76 2.52 2.51 -11.55
CA ALA A 76 1.46 3.38 -12.04
C ALA A 76 2.00 4.75 -12.47
N ARG A 77 2.93 5.34 -11.70
CA ARG A 77 3.60 6.60 -12.04
C ARG A 77 4.45 6.48 -13.31
N ALA A 78 5.15 5.35 -13.49
CA ALA A 78 6.00 5.09 -14.65
C ALA A 78 5.24 5.14 -15.99
N VAL A 79 3.93 4.87 -16.00
CA VAL A 79 3.12 4.91 -17.23
C VAL A 79 2.36 6.23 -17.43
N MET A 80 2.60 7.23 -16.57
CA MET A 80 1.93 8.53 -16.65
C MET A 80 2.90 9.61 -17.11
N LEU A 81 2.57 10.31 -18.20
CA LEU A 81 3.45 11.32 -18.80
C LEU A 81 3.92 12.41 -17.81
N ALA A 82 3.08 12.77 -16.83
CA ALA A 82 3.41 13.78 -15.82
C ALA A 82 4.42 13.31 -14.76
N TYR A 83 4.64 11.99 -14.61
CA TYR A 83 5.43 11.38 -13.54
C TYR A 83 6.55 10.46 -14.03
N ALA A 84 6.46 9.95 -15.26
CA ALA A 84 7.47 9.09 -15.85
C ALA A 84 8.81 9.80 -16.01
N ILE A 85 9.90 9.07 -15.78
CA ILE A 85 11.27 9.56 -15.88
C ILE A 85 12.12 8.60 -16.71
N ASP A 86 13.25 9.08 -17.22
CA ASP A 86 14.24 8.29 -17.94
C ASP A 86 13.61 7.38 -19.02
N SER A 87 13.98 6.09 -19.04
CA SER A 87 13.51 5.11 -20.01
C SER A 87 11.98 4.95 -20.02
N ASP A 88 11.29 5.19 -18.90
CA ASP A 88 9.82 5.11 -18.87
C ASP A 88 9.21 6.24 -19.72
N LEU A 89 9.77 7.45 -19.62
CA LEU A 89 9.36 8.59 -20.44
C LEU A 89 9.71 8.39 -21.93
N ASP A 90 10.89 7.83 -22.22
CA ASP A 90 11.29 7.48 -23.59
C ASP A 90 10.29 6.51 -24.24
N ASN A 91 9.85 5.48 -23.50
CA ASN A 91 8.86 4.51 -23.99
C ASN A 91 7.49 5.14 -24.23
N ILE A 92 7.04 6.06 -23.37
CA ILE A 92 5.79 6.80 -23.60
C ILE A 92 5.90 7.65 -24.86
N GLY A 93 7.03 8.35 -25.05
CA GLY A 93 7.30 9.14 -26.24
C GLY A 93 7.28 8.32 -27.53
N GLY A 94 7.82 7.09 -27.51
CA GLY A 94 7.80 6.18 -28.66
C GLY A 94 6.41 5.67 -29.09
N ASN A 95 5.37 5.88 -28.29
CA ASN A 95 3.99 5.50 -28.64
C ASN A 95 3.24 6.55 -29.47
N PHE A 96 3.82 7.74 -29.69
CA PHE A 96 3.22 8.86 -30.42
C PHE A 96 4.07 9.29 -31.62
#